data_AF-J6EN49-F1
#
_entry.id   AF-J6EN49-F1
#
_cell.length_a   1.000
_cell.length_b   1.000
_cell.length_c   1.000
_cell.angle_alpha   90.00
_cell.angle_beta   90.00
_cell.angle_gamma   90.00
#
_symmetry.space_group_name_H-M   'P 1'
#
loop_
_entity.id
_entity.type
_entity.pdbx_description
1 polymer ?
#
loop_
_entity_poly.entity_id
_entity_poly.type
_entity_poly.pdbx_seq_one_letter_code
_entity_poly.pdbx_strand_id
1 'polypeptide(L)'
;MYFSNSSNNGVTVQATKKSQSPQNFKVIKCTFIKHLEVIGDKPSFNSFKKQQIKPSYVNVERIENSLKEVVIASKKKDLLRGKGVSMEGQFIFDQVFKTIGDTKWVGKDIVILDDVKVQPPYNVEDIKVLHEGSNQSITLIQRIVERSWEQLEQDDGRKGG
;
A
#
# COMPACT_ATOMS: atom_id res chain seq x y z
N MET A 1 -0.27 42.30 3.53
CA MET A 1 0.15 41.93 2.16
C MET A 1 -0.85 40.90 1.66
N TYR A 2 -1.40 41.06 0.46
CA TYR A 2 -2.37 40.12 -0.14
C TYR A 2 -1.81 39.55 -1.44
N PHE A 3 -2.13 38.30 -1.73
CA PHE A 3 -1.80 37.61 -2.98
C PHE A 3 -3.12 37.13 -3.58
N SER A 4 -3.42 37.48 -4.82
CA SER A 4 -4.53 36.90 -5.57
C SER A 4 -3.98 35.80 -6.48
N ASN A 5 -4.55 34.60 -6.39
CA ASN A 5 -4.26 33.53 -7.33
C ASN A 5 -5.44 33.38 -8.29
N SER A 6 -5.26 33.81 -9.54
CA SER A 6 -6.31 33.79 -10.57
C SER A 6 -6.73 32.38 -10.97
N SER A 7 -5.86 31.36 -10.82
CA SER A 7 -6.18 29.98 -11.22
C SER A 7 -7.07 29.23 -10.23
N ASN A 8 -7.14 29.67 -8.97
CA ASN A 8 -7.92 29.00 -7.91
C ASN A 8 -9.01 29.89 -7.30
N ASN A 9 -9.35 31.01 -7.97
CA ASN A 9 -10.37 31.96 -7.54
C ASN A 9 -10.32 32.27 -6.03
N GLY A 10 -9.11 32.52 -5.52
CA GLY A 10 -8.84 32.69 -4.09
C GLY A 10 -7.89 33.84 -3.81
N VAL A 11 -8.13 34.53 -2.70
CA VAL A 11 -7.29 35.61 -2.16
C VAL A 11 -6.60 35.11 -0.91
N THR A 12 -5.28 35.17 -0.87
CA THR A 12 -4.48 34.89 0.33
C THR A 12 -4.10 36.19 1.00
N VAL A 13 -4.46 36.36 2.27
CA VAL A 13 -4.09 37.53 3.08
C VAL A 13 -3.16 37.11 4.21
N GLN A 14 -2.07 37.85 4.39
CA GLN A 14 -1.20 37.70 5.56
C GLN A 14 -1.79 38.51 6.72
N ALA A 15 -2.17 37.83 7.79
CA ALA A 15 -2.85 38.44 8.94
C ALA A 15 -1.91 39.16 9.92
N THR A 16 -0.61 38.82 9.96
CA THR A 16 0.35 39.36 10.94
C THR A 16 1.35 40.32 10.29
N LYS A 17 1.50 41.52 10.91
CA LYS A 17 2.47 42.56 10.51
C LYS A 17 3.82 42.50 11.25
N LYS A 18 4.00 41.59 12.23
CA LYS A 18 5.23 41.54 13.04
C LYS A 18 6.20 40.47 12.53
N SER A 19 7.43 40.90 12.31
CA SER A 19 8.53 40.17 11.67
C SER A 19 9.05 38.92 12.41
N GLN A 20 8.52 38.56 13.58
CA GLN A 20 9.11 37.54 14.46
C GLN A 20 8.17 36.41 14.93
N SER A 21 6.99 36.23 14.32
CA SER A 21 6.11 35.08 14.61
C SER A 21 5.77 34.30 13.34
N PRO A 22 5.37 33.01 13.44
CA PRO A 22 5.00 32.22 12.27
C PRO A 22 3.97 32.98 11.43
N GLN A 23 4.26 33.09 10.12
CA GLN A 23 3.45 33.89 9.21
C GLN A 23 2.07 33.26 9.08
N ASN A 24 1.05 33.96 9.58
CA ASN A 24 -0.33 33.50 9.51
C ASN A 24 -0.95 33.93 8.18
N PHE A 25 -1.21 32.97 7.32
CA PHE A 25 -1.90 33.16 6.05
C PHE A 25 -3.34 32.69 6.15
N LYS A 26 -4.27 33.51 5.65
CA LYS A 26 -5.68 33.14 5.48
C LYS A 26 -6.00 33.11 4.00
N VAL A 27 -6.56 32.00 3.53
CA VAL A 27 -7.02 31.85 2.15
C VAL A 27 -8.54 32.02 2.14
N ILE A 28 -9.02 32.95 1.32
CA ILE A 28 -10.43 33.31 1.20
C ILE A 28 -10.83 33.00 -0.24
N LYS A 29 -11.85 32.15 -0.44
CA LYS A 29 -12.41 31.93 -1.78
C LYS A 29 -13.17 33.18 -2.22
N CYS A 30 -12.91 33.65 -3.43
CA CYS A 30 -13.58 34.83 -3.98
C CYS A 30 -15.09 34.63 -4.11
N THR A 31 -15.56 33.39 -4.26
CA THR A 31 -17.00 33.06 -4.35
C THR A 31 -17.81 33.50 -3.13
N PHE A 32 -17.18 33.61 -1.96
CA PHE A 32 -17.85 34.01 -0.71
C PHE A 32 -17.69 35.50 -0.41
N ILE A 33 -16.95 36.25 -1.23
CA ILE A 33 -16.70 37.67 -1.03
C ILE A 33 -17.84 38.45 -1.67
N LYS A 34 -18.69 39.07 -0.84
CA LYS A 34 -19.80 39.92 -1.30
C LYS A 34 -19.40 41.39 -1.46
N HIS A 35 -18.44 41.85 -0.66
CA HIS A 35 -18.00 43.24 -0.60
C HIS A 35 -16.50 43.30 -0.30
N LEU A 36 -15.77 44.20 -0.97
CA LEU A 36 -14.34 44.40 -0.79
C LEU A 36 -14.03 45.90 -0.85
N GLU A 37 -13.34 46.40 0.18
CA GLU A 37 -12.95 47.81 0.31
C GLU A 37 -11.48 47.91 0.70
N VAL A 38 -10.78 48.89 0.11
CA VAL A 38 -9.33 49.10 0.29
C VAL A 38 -9.10 50.11 1.42
N ILE A 39 -8.66 49.62 2.58
CA ILE A 39 -8.42 50.44 3.78
C ILE A 39 -6.95 50.87 3.88
N GLY A 40 -6.44 51.58 2.87
CA GLY A 40 -5.11 52.20 2.94
C GLY A 40 -4.51 52.65 1.60
N ASP A 41 -3.58 53.60 1.66
CA ASP A 41 -2.89 54.14 0.50
C ASP A 41 -1.95 53.13 -0.16
N LYS A 42 -1.80 53.27 -1.49
CA LYS A 42 -0.86 52.47 -2.29
C LYS A 42 0.56 52.68 -1.73
N PRO A 43 1.28 51.62 -1.29
CA PRO A 43 2.64 51.79 -0.82
C PRO A 43 3.53 52.30 -1.96
N SER A 44 4.28 53.38 -1.71
CA SER A 44 5.18 54.04 -2.68
C SER A 44 6.26 53.10 -3.23
N PHE A 45 6.53 52.00 -2.54
CA PHE A 45 7.37 50.90 -3.00
C PHE A 45 6.54 49.64 -3.25
N ASN A 46 6.67 49.08 -4.45
CA ASN A 46 6.16 47.76 -4.79
C ASN A 46 6.99 46.69 -4.04
N SER A 47 6.62 46.39 -2.79
CA SER A 47 7.19 45.29 -1.99
C SER A 47 6.96 43.90 -2.62
N PHE A 48 6.16 43.82 -3.69
CA PHE A 48 5.89 42.61 -4.45
C PHE A 48 7.09 42.05 -5.23
N LYS A 49 8.18 42.81 -5.42
CA LYS A 49 9.30 42.36 -6.28
C LYS A 49 10.24 41.31 -5.66
N LYS A 50 10.10 40.89 -4.39
CA LYS A 50 11.12 40.04 -3.74
C LYS A 50 10.63 38.91 -2.82
N GLN A 51 9.47 38.32 -3.10
CA GLN A 51 9.19 36.97 -2.60
C GLN A 51 8.88 36.05 -3.77
N GLN A 52 9.94 35.70 -4.51
CA GLN A 52 9.91 34.48 -5.30
C GLN A 52 9.83 33.35 -4.29
N ILE A 53 8.61 32.90 -3.96
CA ILE A 53 8.40 31.65 -3.23
C ILE A 53 8.97 30.58 -4.15
N LYS A 54 10.22 30.18 -3.91
CA LYS A 54 10.81 29.07 -4.63
C LYS A 54 9.96 27.85 -4.29
N PRO A 55 9.47 27.09 -5.27
CA PRO A 55 8.76 25.85 -4.98
C PRO A 55 9.65 24.99 -4.08
N SER A 56 9.03 24.39 -3.07
CA SER A 56 9.72 23.45 -2.19
C SER A 56 10.41 22.38 -3.03
N TYR A 57 11.69 22.15 -2.76
CA TYR A 57 12.44 21.11 -3.45
C TYR A 57 11.84 19.74 -3.10
N VAL A 58 11.35 19.04 -4.12
CA VAL A 58 10.86 17.68 -3.99
C VAL A 58 11.98 16.74 -4.42
N ASN A 59 12.44 15.87 -3.52
CA ASN A 59 13.41 14.84 -3.87
C ASN A 59 12.69 13.74 -4.69
N VAL A 60 12.83 13.83 -6.01
CA VAL A 60 12.19 12.92 -6.97
C VAL A 60 12.74 11.50 -6.83
N GLU A 61 14.04 11.35 -6.57
CA GLU A 61 14.71 10.06 -6.42
C GLU A 61 14.16 9.25 -5.23
N ARG A 62 13.89 9.90 -4.09
CA ARG A 62 13.24 9.26 -2.94
C ARG A 62 11.86 8.71 -3.31
N ILE A 63 11.09 9.47 -4.08
CA ILE A 63 9.74 9.08 -4.50
C ILE A 63 9.82 7.90 -5.46
N GLU A 64 10.75 7.93 -6.42
CA GLU A 64 10.95 6.83 -7.35
C GLU A 64 11.39 5.55 -6.64
N ASN A 65 12.32 5.64 -5.68
CA ASN A 65 12.77 4.47 -4.93
C ASN A 65 11.63 3.89 -4.08
N SER A 66 10.87 4.74 -3.38
CA SER A 66 9.70 4.30 -2.63
C SER A 66 8.64 3.65 -3.53
N LEU A 67 8.39 4.21 -4.72
CA LEU A 67 7.49 3.64 -5.70
C LEU A 67 7.98 2.26 -6.17
N LYS A 68 9.26 2.12 -6.49
CA LYS A 68 9.86 0.84 -6.90
C LYS A 68 9.69 -0.22 -5.82
N GLU A 69 9.98 0.11 -4.57
CA GLU A 69 9.81 -0.80 -3.42
C GLU A 69 8.36 -1.26 -3.26
N VAL A 70 7.40 -0.33 -3.31
CA VAL A 70 5.96 -0.63 -3.20
C VAL A 70 5.50 -1.52 -4.35
N VAL A 71 5.95 -1.26 -5.58
CA VAL A 71 5.62 -2.08 -6.75
C VAL A 71 6.18 -3.50 -6.61
N ILE A 72 7.43 -3.64 -6.16
CA ILE A 72 8.04 -4.97 -5.94
C ILE A 72 7.29 -5.73 -4.84
N ALA A 73 6.96 -5.06 -3.73
CA ALA A 73 6.20 -5.67 -2.65
C ALA A 73 4.79 -6.08 -3.09
N SER A 74 4.11 -5.25 -3.88
CA SER A 74 2.79 -5.59 -4.44
C SER A 74 2.86 -6.79 -5.36
N LYS A 75 3.82 -6.82 -6.29
CA LYS A 75 4.03 -7.96 -7.21
C LYS A 75 4.29 -9.26 -6.45
N LYS A 76 5.11 -9.22 -5.40
CA LYS A 76 5.36 -10.38 -4.53
C LYS A 76 4.07 -10.87 -3.88
N LYS A 77 3.26 -9.97 -3.30
CA LYS A 77 1.96 -10.33 -2.71
C LYS A 77 0.99 -10.93 -3.73
N ASP A 78 0.97 -10.39 -4.95
CA ASP A 78 0.10 -10.90 -6.02
C ASP A 78 0.50 -12.29 -6.50
N LEU A 79 1.80 -12.63 -6.49
CA LEU A 79 2.28 -13.98 -6.83
C LEU A 79 1.92 -15.01 -5.75
N LEU A 80 1.92 -14.61 -4.49
CA LEU A 80 1.57 -15.47 -3.36
C LEU A 80 0.06 -15.67 -3.20
N ARG A 81 -0.75 -14.82 -3.83
CA ARG A 81 -2.22 -14.87 -3.73
C ARG A 81 -2.80 -15.74 -4.84
N GLY A 82 -3.41 -16.86 -4.46
CA GLY A 82 -4.13 -17.73 -5.39
C GLY A 82 -5.34 -17.01 -5.99
N LYS A 83 -5.56 -17.16 -7.30
CA LYS A 83 -6.69 -16.56 -8.00
C LYS A 83 -7.86 -17.54 -8.01
N GLY A 84 -8.93 -17.21 -7.28
CA GLY A 84 -10.13 -18.06 -7.22
C GLY A 84 -9.93 -19.34 -6.39
N VAL A 85 -9.08 -19.25 -5.36
CA VAL A 85 -8.85 -20.29 -4.35
C VAL A 85 -9.66 -19.97 -3.09
N SER A 86 -9.95 -20.99 -2.29
CA SER A 86 -10.62 -20.81 -1.00
C SER A 86 -9.68 -20.19 0.05
N MET A 87 -10.24 -19.66 1.15
CA MET A 87 -9.42 -19.06 2.21
C MET A 87 -8.53 -20.10 2.88
N GLU A 88 -9.04 -21.33 3.03
CA GLU A 88 -8.34 -22.49 3.59
C GLU A 88 -7.16 -22.85 2.68
N GLY A 89 -7.37 -22.91 1.36
CA GLY A 89 -6.31 -23.17 0.39
C GLY A 89 -5.20 -22.10 0.41
N GLN A 90 -5.57 -20.83 0.57
CA GLN A 90 -4.61 -19.74 0.72
C GLN A 90 -3.82 -19.85 2.03
N PHE A 91 -4.45 -20.29 3.12
CA PHE A 91 -3.79 -20.51 4.41
C PHE A 91 -2.79 -21.67 4.35
N ILE A 92 -3.19 -22.80 3.77
CA ILE A 92 -2.31 -23.96 3.56
C ILE A 92 -1.11 -23.55 2.71
N PHE A 93 -1.33 -22.81 1.62
CA PHE A 93 -0.24 -22.28 0.79
C PHE A 93 0.74 -21.43 1.61
N ASP A 94 0.26 -20.54 2.48
CA ASP A 94 1.14 -19.68 3.29
C ASP A 94 1.98 -20.51 4.29
N GLN A 95 1.40 -21.54 4.91
CA GLN A 95 2.12 -22.45 5.82
C GLN A 95 3.19 -23.26 5.09
N VAL A 96 2.85 -23.78 3.90
CA VAL A 96 3.80 -24.50 3.06
C VAL A 96 4.89 -23.56 2.55
N PHE A 97 4.54 -22.38 2.05
CA PHE A 97 5.50 -21.38 1.54
C PHE A 97 6.47 -20.88 2.61
N LYS A 98 6.02 -20.76 3.88
CA LYS A 98 6.90 -20.45 5.03
C LYS A 98 7.96 -21.50 5.27
N THR A 99 7.66 -22.76 4.98
CA THR A 99 8.58 -23.89 5.20
C THR A 99 9.44 -24.16 3.97
N ILE A 100 8.82 -24.10 2.79
CA ILE A 100 9.41 -24.39 1.49
C ILE A 100 9.20 -23.14 0.61
N GLY A 101 10.24 -22.30 0.55
CA GLY A 101 10.19 -21.02 -0.15
C GLY A 101 9.99 -21.12 -1.67
N ASP A 102 10.18 -22.29 -2.26
CA ASP A 102 9.91 -22.55 -3.68
C ASP A 102 8.54 -23.21 -3.88
N THR A 103 7.50 -22.53 -3.40
CA THR A 103 6.10 -22.92 -3.57
C THR A 103 5.39 -21.87 -4.41
N LYS A 104 4.68 -22.31 -5.46
CA LYS A 104 4.01 -21.43 -6.43
C LYS A 104 2.61 -21.90 -6.76
N TRP A 105 1.75 -20.95 -7.11
CA TRP A 105 0.42 -21.24 -7.64
C TRP A 105 0.50 -21.55 -9.14
N VAL A 106 -0.07 -22.69 -9.55
CA VAL A 106 -0.31 -23.04 -10.95
C VAL A 106 -1.82 -23.19 -11.15
N GLY A 107 -2.47 -22.12 -11.60
CA GLY A 107 -3.93 -22.05 -11.66
C GLY A 107 -4.53 -22.05 -10.26
N LYS A 108 -5.21 -23.15 -9.89
CA LYS A 108 -5.75 -23.39 -8.54
C LYS A 108 -4.94 -24.43 -7.77
N ASP A 109 -3.89 -24.98 -8.36
CA ASP A 109 -3.08 -26.01 -7.74
C ASP A 109 -1.84 -25.38 -7.10
N ILE A 110 -1.41 -25.94 -5.97
CA ILE A 110 -0.17 -25.54 -5.29
C ILE A 110 0.94 -26.46 -5.78
N VAL A 111 1.98 -25.91 -6.40
CA VAL A 111 3.15 -26.66 -6.86
C VAL A 111 4.33 -26.33 -5.96
N ILE A 112 4.96 -27.37 -5.42
CA ILE A 112 6.02 -27.31 -4.43
C ILE A 112 7.25 -27.96 -5.04
N LEU A 113 8.35 -27.21 -5.15
CA LEU A 113 9.63 -27.67 -5.72
C LEU A 113 9.51 -28.27 -7.14
N ASP A 114 8.43 -27.97 -7.88
CA ASP A 114 8.05 -28.63 -9.15
C ASP A 114 7.88 -30.17 -9.09
N ASP A 115 8.07 -30.77 -7.93
CA ASP A 115 8.02 -32.21 -7.68
C ASP A 115 6.68 -32.66 -7.10
N VAL A 116 5.97 -31.79 -6.39
CA VAL A 116 4.73 -32.12 -5.68
C VAL A 116 3.65 -31.10 -6.03
N LYS A 117 2.44 -31.60 -6.25
CA LYS A 117 1.26 -30.82 -6.61
C LYS A 117 0.12 -31.12 -5.65
N VAL A 118 -0.41 -30.09 -5.00
CA VAL A 118 -1.59 -30.20 -4.13
C VAL A 118 -2.77 -29.57 -4.86
N GLN A 119 -3.82 -30.36 -5.08
CA GLN A 119 -5.02 -29.90 -5.79
C GLN A 119 -6.13 -29.51 -4.79
N PRO A 120 -7.05 -28.60 -5.14
CA PRO A 120 -8.26 -28.38 -4.36
C PRO A 120 -9.05 -29.70 -4.23
N PRO A 121 -9.59 -30.05 -3.05
CA PRO A 121 -9.80 -29.24 -1.83
C PRO A 121 -8.61 -29.08 -0.87
N TYR A 122 -7.39 -29.43 -1.29
CA TYR A 122 -6.14 -29.30 -0.54
C TYR A 122 -6.05 -30.21 0.70
N ASN A 123 -6.59 -31.42 0.60
CA ASN A 123 -6.39 -32.45 1.61
C ASN A 123 -5.04 -33.15 1.42
N VAL A 124 -4.64 -33.87 2.47
CA VAL A 124 -3.46 -34.74 2.46
C VAL A 124 -3.55 -35.82 1.37
N GLU A 125 -4.78 -36.24 1.02
CA GLU A 125 -5.09 -37.22 -0.03
C GLU A 125 -4.96 -36.65 -1.45
N ASP A 126 -5.10 -35.34 -1.63
CA ASP A 126 -5.05 -34.66 -2.93
C ASP A 126 -3.62 -34.26 -3.35
N ILE A 127 -2.62 -34.79 -2.65
CA ILE A 127 -1.20 -34.55 -2.92
C ILE A 127 -0.73 -35.54 -4.00
N LYS A 128 -0.36 -35.00 -5.16
CA LYS A 128 0.18 -35.75 -6.29
C LYS A 128 1.68 -35.51 -6.44
N VAL A 129 2.41 -36.59 -6.66
CA VAL A 129 3.84 -36.56 -6.91
C VAL A 129 4.07 -36.50 -8.41
N LEU A 130 4.80 -35.49 -8.87
CA LEU A 130 5.21 -35.33 -10.26
C LEU A 130 6.54 -36.03 -10.55
N HIS A 131 7.39 -36.22 -9.53
CA HIS A 131 8.71 -36.86 -9.67
C HIS A 131 8.99 -37.91 -8.58
N GLU A 132 9.35 -39.15 -8.97
CA GLU A 132 9.45 -40.33 -8.09
C GLU A 132 10.62 -40.31 -7.06
N GLY A 133 11.36 -39.20 -6.94
CA GLY A 133 12.49 -39.06 -6.00
C GLY A 133 12.18 -38.37 -4.66
N SER A 134 10.98 -37.80 -4.49
CA SER A 134 10.70 -36.80 -3.43
C SER A 134 9.94 -37.33 -2.20
N ASN A 135 10.12 -38.61 -1.83
CA ASN A 135 9.43 -39.25 -0.69
C ASN A 135 9.56 -38.53 0.66
N GLN A 136 10.74 -37.94 0.93
CA GLN A 136 10.95 -37.15 2.15
C GLN A 136 10.18 -35.83 2.11
N SER A 137 10.13 -35.18 0.95
CA SER A 137 9.39 -33.93 0.72
C SER A 137 7.88 -34.14 0.91
N ILE A 138 7.34 -35.26 0.43
CA ILE A 138 5.91 -35.60 0.57
C ILE A 138 5.53 -35.76 2.05
N THR A 139 6.32 -36.50 2.83
CA THR A 139 6.03 -36.73 4.25
C THR A 139 6.01 -35.42 5.04
N LEU A 140 6.92 -34.50 4.71
CA LEU A 140 6.95 -33.16 5.30
C LEU A 140 5.72 -32.34 4.89
N ILE A 141 5.37 -32.33 3.60
CA ILE A 141 4.21 -31.59 3.07
C ILE A 141 2.91 -32.12 3.71
N GLN A 142 2.74 -33.44 3.79
CA GLN A 142 1.58 -34.06 4.44
C GLN A 142 1.41 -33.57 5.89
N ARG A 143 2.49 -33.59 6.68
CA ARG A 143 2.47 -33.08 8.07
C ARG A 143 2.12 -31.59 8.15
N ILE A 144 2.62 -30.77 7.22
CA ILE A 144 2.32 -29.34 7.20
C ILE A 144 0.86 -29.10 6.86
N VAL A 145 0.33 -29.81 5.86
CA VAL A 145 -1.07 -29.70 5.44
C VAL A 145 -2.01 -30.14 6.56
N GLU A 146 -1.74 -31.29 7.19
CA GLU A 146 -2.50 -31.80 8.34
C GLU A 146 -2.52 -30.79 9.49
N ARG A 147 -1.35 -30.29 9.90
CA ARG A 147 -1.23 -29.26 10.94
C ARG A 147 -1.95 -27.96 10.57
N SER A 148 -1.98 -27.60 9.28
CA SER A 148 -2.66 -26.39 8.81
C SER A 148 -4.17 -26.52 8.96
N TRP A 149 -4.72 -27.69 8.68
CA TRP A 149 -6.14 -27.99 8.89
C TRP A 149 -6.51 -27.99 10.38
N GLU A 150 -5.70 -28.61 11.25
CA GLU A 150 -5.92 -28.56 12.71
C GLU A 150 -5.95 -27.11 13.24
N GLN A 151 -5.10 -26.23 12.69
CA GLN A 151 -5.08 -24.82 13.06
C GLN A 151 -6.32 -24.07 12.60
N LEU A 152 -6.83 -24.37 11.40
CA LEU A 152 -8.06 -23.78 10.87
C LEU A 152 -9.26 -24.19 11.73
N GLU A 153 -9.38 -25.46 12.09
CA GLU A 153 -10.45 -25.96 12.97
C GLU A 153 -10.40 -25.31 14.37
N GLN A 154 -9.20 -25.09 14.92
CA GLN A 154 -9.04 -24.39 16.19
C GLN A 154 -9.37 -22.90 16.13
N ASP A 155 -9.10 -22.20 15.02
CA ASP A 155 -9.43 -20.77 14.86
C ASP A 155 -10.94 -20.56 14.67
N ASP A 156 -11.59 -21.43 13.88
CA ASP A 156 -13.05 -21.40 13.69
C ASP A 156 -13.80 -21.69 14.99
N GLY A 157 -13.29 -22.61 15.82
CA GLY A 157 -13.84 -22.87 17.15
C GLY A 157 -13.75 -21.71 18.14
N ARG A 158 -12.82 -20.76 17.93
CA ARG A 158 -12.62 -19.59 18.82
C ARG A 158 -13.45 -18.37 18.44
N LYS A 159 -13.93 -18.26 17.20
CA LYS A 159 -14.78 -17.13 16.75
C LYS A 159 -16.26 -17.28 17.10
N GLY A 160 -16.67 -18.42 17.64
CA GLY A 160 -18.07 -18.73 17.99
C GLY A 160 -18.46 -18.55 19.47
N GLY A 161 -17.72 -17.73 20.24
CA GLY A 161 -17.99 -17.47 21.67
C GLY A 161 -18.42 -16.04 21.96
#